data_AF-X1A5R8-F1
#
_entry.id   AF-X1A5R8-F1
#
_cell.length_a   1.000
_cell.length_b   1.000
_cell.length_c   1.000
_cell.angle_alpha   90.00
_cell.angle_beta   90.00
_cell.angle_gamma   90.00
#
_symmetry.space_group_name_H-M   'P 1'
#
loop_
_entity.id
_entity.type
_entity.pdbx_description
1 polymer ?
#
loop_
_entity_poly.entity_id
_entity_poly.type
_entity_poly.pdbx_seq_one_letter_code
_entity_poly.pdbx_strand_id
1 'polypeptide(L)' 'FEKIKALNLPHVEMKYLSMGMTNSYQIAIEEKANMVRIGTLIFGKRKYKNQLMN' A
#
# COMPACT_ATOMS: atom_id res chain seq x y z
N PHE A 1 7.50 -6.22 8.09
CA PHE A 1 7.93 -7.23 7.10
C PHE A 1 8.70 -8.39 7.75
N GLU A 2 9.87 -8.15 8.36
CA GLU A 2 10.74 -9.23 8.90
C GLU A 2 10.03 -10.21 9.85
N LYS A 3 9.18 -9.71 10.76
CA LYS A 3 8.43 -10.57 11.70
C LYS A 3 7.55 -11.60 10.98
N ILE A 4 6.85 -11.21 9.91
CA ILE A 4 5.98 -12.10 9.12
C ILE A 4 6.82 -13.04 8.27
N LYS A 5 7.91 -12.53 7.67
CA LYS A 5 8.86 -13.35 6.92
C LYS A 5 9.45 -14.47 7.78
N ALA A 6 9.76 -14.18 9.04
CA ALA A 6 10.30 -15.15 10.00
C ALA A 6 9.31 -16.26 10.39
N LEU A 7 8.00 -16.11 10.14
CA LEU A 7 7.03 -17.18 10.38
C LEU A 7 7.21 -18.37 9.44
N ASN A 8 7.93 -18.19 8.33
CA ASN A 8 8.27 -19.24 7.35
C ASN A 8 7.08 -20.13 6.99
N LEU A 9 5.96 -19.49 6.67
CA LEU A 9 4.69 -20.17 6.41
C LEU A 9 4.84 -21.13 5.21
N PRO A 10 4.30 -22.36 5.30
CA PRO A 10 4.42 -23.33 4.23
C PRO A 10 3.78 -22.81 2.94
N HIS A 11 4.46 -23.01 1.81
CA HIS A 11 4.04 -22.58 0.48
C HIS A 11 3.90 -21.06 0.28
N VAL A 12 4.46 -20.25 1.19
CA VAL A 12 4.45 -18.78 1.07
C VAL A 12 5.89 -18.26 1.01
N GLU A 13 6.20 -17.51 -0.05
CA GLU A 13 7.45 -16.75 -0.15
C GLU A 13 7.21 -15.28 0.18
N MET A 14 7.62 -14.84 1.36
CA MET A 14 7.39 -13.47 1.82
C MET A 14 8.36 -12.47 1.18
N LYS A 15 8.09 -12.06 -0.06
CA LYS A 15 8.83 -11.00 -0.78
C LYS A 15 8.37 -9.60 -0.44
N TYR A 16 7.07 -9.40 -0.31
CA TYR A 16 6.48 -8.08 -0.14
C TYR A 16 5.44 -8.06 0.98
N LEU A 17 5.57 -7.09 1.88
CA LEU A 17 4.50 -6.63 2.75
C LEU A 17 3.89 -5.37 2.11
N SER A 18 2.83 -5.59 1.31
CA SER A 18 2.09 -4.53 0.63
C SER A 18 1.04 -3.93 1.53
N MET A 19 1.34 -2.80 2.15
CA MET A 19 0.40 -2.08 3.03
C MET A 19 0.60 -0.58 2.94
N GLY A 20 -0.39 0.17 3.41
CA GLY A 20 -0.40 1.63 3.27
C GLY A 20 -0.92 2.07 1.91
N MET A 21 -1.83 3.04 1.94
CA MET A 21 -2.29 3.78 0.76
C MET A 21 -1.86 5.25 0.90
N THR A 22 -2.29 6.13 -0.02
CA THR A 22 -1.98 7.58 0.03
C THR A 22 -2.07 8.21 1.43
N ASN A 23 -3.05 7.84 2.25
CA ASN A 23 -3.26 8.47 3.57
C ASN A 23 -2.56 7.74 4.72
N SER A 24 -1.87 6.63 4.47
CA SER A 24 -1.28 5.79 5.52
C SER A 24 0.10 5.25 5.18
N TYR A 25 0.70 5.68 4.06
CA TYR A 25 2.00 5.15 3.62
C TYR A 25 3.14 5.47 4.60
N GLN A 26 3.06 6.59 5.34
CA GLN A 26 4.05 6.93 6.36
C GLN A 26 4.02 5.94 7.52
N ILE A 27 2.84 5.70 8.10
CA ILE A 27 2.63 4.66 9.12
C ILE A 27 3.05 3.29 8.57
N ALA A 28 2.77 3.00 7.29
CA ALA A 28 3.18 1.74 6.69
C ALA A 28 4.72 1.58 6.66
N ILE A 29 5.47 2.66 6.37
CA ILE A 29 6.93 2.66 6.42
C ILE A 29 7.42 2.46 7.87
N GLU A 30 6.81 3.14 8.84
CA GLU A 30 7.14 2.99 10.27
C GLU A 30 6.97 1.52 10.73
N GLU A 31 5.88 0.88 10.30
CA GLU A 31 5.54 -0.53 10.52
C GLU A 31 6.32 -1.51 9.61
N LYS A 32 7.34 -1.02 8.90
CA LYS A 32 8.27 -1.81 8.07
C LYS A 32 7.58 -2.52 6.91
N ALA A 33 6.63 -1.86 6.24
CA ALA A 33 6.21 -2.23 4.89
C ALA A 33 7.35 -2.00 3.91
N ASN A 34 7.49 -2.88 2.92
CA ASN A 34 8.46 -2.72 1.83
C ASN A 34 7.79 -2.44 0.47
N MET A 35 6.46 -2.31 0.47
CA MET A 35 5.68 -1.84 -0.68
C MET A 35 4.48 -1.05 -0.19
N VAL A 36 4.28 0.15 -0.75
CA VAL A 36 3.14 1.04 -0.48
C VAL A 36 2.38 1.33 -1.78
N ARG A 37 1.10 1.69 -1.69
CA ARG A 37 0.24 1.95 -2.85
C ARG A 37 -0.18 3.41 -2.91
N ILE A 38 0.47 4.21 -3.73
CA ILE A 38 0.20 5.66 -3.83
C ILE A 38 -0.59 5.95 -5.09
N GLY A 39 -1.81 6.50 -4.91
CA GLY A 39 -2.68 6.92 -6.00
C GLY A 39 -2.83 8.44 -6.02
N THR A 40 -3.76 8.95 -5.19
CA THR A 40 -4.15 10.36 -5.15
C THR A 40 -3.00 11.35 -4.98
N LEU A 41 -1.92 10.97 -4.28
CA LEU A 41 -0.78 11.88 -4.07
C LEU A 41 0.05 12.07 -5.34
N ILE A 42 0.09 11.06 -6.22
CA ILE A 42 0.81 11.12 -7.51
C ILE A 42 -0.11 11.66 -8.61
N PHE A 43 -1.34 11.15 -8.68
CA PHE A 43 -2.24 11.39 -9.82
C PHE A 43 -3.35 12.41 -9.55
N GLY A 44 -3.45 12.95 -8.34
CA GLY A 44 -4.55 13.82 -7.93
C GLY A 44 -5.86 13.07 -7.65
N LYS A 45 -6.93 13.83 -7.37
CA LYS A 45 -8.25 13.27 -7.04
C LYS A 45 -8.79 12.43 -8.21
N ARG A 46 -9.38 11.27 -7.89
CA ARG A 46 -10.08 10.45 -8.88
C ARG A 46 -11.25 11.24 -9.46
N LYS A 47 -11.24 11.44 -10.78
CA LYS A 47 -12.37 12.02 -11.50
C LYS A 47 -13.43 10.94 -11.71
N TYR A 48 -14.58 11.09 -11.06
CA TYR A 48 -15.74 10.21 -11.31
C TYR A 48 -16.58 10.79 -12.45
N LYS A 49 -17.17 9.93 -13.31
CA LYS A 49 -17.99 10.37 -14.45
C LYS A 49 -19.04 11.43 -14.08
N ASN A 50 -19.65 11.31 -12.90
CA ASN A 50 -20.69 12.22 -12.44
C ASN A 50 -20.17 13.63 -12.09
N GLN A 51 -18.85 13.83 -11.95
CA GLN A 51 -18.23 15.14 -11.72
C GLN A 51 -17.73 15.80 -13.02
N LEU A 52 -17.75 15.09 -14.15
CA LEU A 52 -17.35 15.61 -15.46
C LEU A 52 -18.54 16.14 -16.26
N MET A 53 -19.77 15.92 -15.79
CA MET A 53 -21.02 16.33 -16.43
C MET A 53 -21.71 17.53 -15.74
N ASN A 54 -21.00 18.20 -14.83
CA ASN A 54 -21.44 19.45 -14.20
C ASN A 54 -20.52 20.60 -14.61
#